data_AF-A0A923D680-F1
#
_entry.id   AF-A0A923D680-F1
#
_cell.length_a   1.000
_cell.length_b   1.000
_cell.length_c   1.000
_cell.angle_alpha   90.00
_cell.angle_beta   90.00
_cell.angle_gamma   90.00
#
_symmetry.space_group_name_H-M   'P 1'
#
loop_
_entity.id
_entity.type
_entity.pdbx_description
1 polymer ?
#
loop_
_entity_poly.entity_id
_entity_poly.type
_entity_poly.pdbx_seq_one_letter_code
_entity_poly.pdbx_strand_id
1 'polypeptide(L)' 'GAVMKDDYLDAIGKAGFQEIRLIDETLFPVKDFIGYANAVEIVECSDALMEMARELGTAIASIKVHAVKREP' A
#
# COMPACT_ATOMS: atom_id res chain seq x y z
N GLY A 1 -3.88 -1.85 -6.78
CA GLY A 1 -4.67 -1.76 -5.53
C GLY A 1 -3.76 -1.36 -4.39
N ALA A 2 -4.33 -0.92 -3.27
CA ALA A 2 -3.60 -0.59 -2.04
C ALA A 2 -4.01 -1.57 -0.93
N VAL A 3 -3.07 -1.97 -0.07
CA VAL A 3 -3.25 -2.90 1.05
C VAL A 3 -2.33 -2.49 2.20
N MET A 4 -2.60 -2.96 3.42
CA MET A 4 -1.70 -2.76 4.55
C MET A 4 -0.34 -3.40 4.27
N LYS A 5 0.73 -2.70 4.67
CA LYS A 5 2.11 -3.13 4.42
C LYS A 5 2.39 -4.52 5.00
N ASP A 6 1.95 -4.75 6.24
CA ASP A 6 2.18 -6.03 6.92
C ASP A 6 1.41 -7.18 6.26
N ASP A 7 0.15 -6.96 5.88
CA ASP A 7 -0.66 -7.95 5.16
C ASP A 7 -0.03 -8.31 3.81
N TYR A 8 0.54 -7.33 3.11
CA TYR A 8 1.26 -7.57 1.86
C TYR A 8 2.52 -8.41 2.06
N LEU A 9 3.34 -8.09 3.06
CA LEU A 9 4.56 -8.84 3.35
C LEU A 9 4.26 -10.27 3.82
N ASP A 10 3.22 -10.45 4.62
CA ASP A 10 2.74 -11.77 5.05
C ASP A 10 2.23 -12.60 3.85
N ALA A 11 1.47 -11.99 2.93
CA ALA A 11 1.02 -12.65 1.72
C ALA A 11 2.19 -13.13 0.83
N ILE A 12 3.27 -12.35 0.72
CA ILE A 12 4.49 -12.77 0.01
C ILE A 12 5.11 -14.02 0.68
N GLY A 13 5.19 -14.03 2.01
CA GLY A 13 5.68 -15.19 2.76
C GLY A 13 4.82 -16.43 2.57
N LYS A 14 3.49 -16.29 2.65
CA LYS A 14 2.51 -17.37 2.43
C LYS A 14 2.58 -17.94 1.01
N ALA A 15 2.97 -17.14 0.02
CA ALA A 15 3.19 -17.60 -1.35
C ALA A 15 4.50 -18.41 -1.54
N GLY A 16 5.26 -18.65 -0.47
CA GLY A 16 6.48 -19.45 -0.46
C GLY A 16 7.75 -18.67 -0.83
N PHE A 17 7.67 -17.35 -0.92
CA PHE A 17 8.86 -16.52 -1.06
C PHE A 17 9.55 -16.36 0.30
N GLN A 18 10.86 -16.31 0.26
CA GLN A 18 11.76 -16.20 1.41
C GLN A 18 12.68 -14.99 1.22
N GLU A 19 13.46 -14.66 2.25
CA GLU A 19 14.42 -13.55 2.20
C GLU A 19 13.77 -12.20 1.79
N ILE A 20 12.54 -11.99 2.28
CA ILE A 20 11.73 -10.81 2.00
C ILE A 20 12.42 -9.58 2.59
N ARG A 21 12.75 -8.61 1.74
CA ARG A 21 13.37 -7.34 2.14
C ARG A 21 12.77 -6.18 1.35
N LEU A 22 12.53 -5.07 2.04
CA LEU A 22 12.24 -3.80 1.40
C LEU A 22 13.53 -3.24 0.82
N ILE A 23 13.52 -2.95 -0.47
CA ILE A 23 14.66 -2.34 -1.18
C ILE A 23 14.42 -0.86 -1.47
N ASP A 24 13.18 -0.39 -1.35
CA ASP A 24 12.80 1.00 -1.55
C ASP A 24 11.46 1.28 -0.86
N GLU A 25 11.30 2.50 -0.34
CA GLU A 25 10.06 2.96 0.27
C GLU A 25 9.93 4.47 0.06
N THR A 26 8.85 4.88 -0.61
CA THR A 26 8.50 6.28 -0.84
C THR A 26 7.14 6.56 -0.22
N LEU A 27 7.07 7.59 0.63
CA LEU A 27 5.83 7.99 1.28
C LEU A 27 5.18 9.12 0.50
N PHE A 28 3.91 8.93 0.16
CA PHE A 28 3.09 9.90 -0.54
C PHE A 28 1.96 10.37 0.38
N PRO A 29 1.87 11.67 0.68
CA PRO A 29 0.79 12.20 1.50
C PRO A 29 -0.58 11.89 0.87
N VAL A 30 -1.54 11.44 1.67
CA VAL A 30 -2.90 11.15 1.18
C VAL A 30 -3.54 12.39 0.56
N LYS A 31 -3.27 13.57 1.14
CA LYS A 31 -3.73 14.87 0.63
C LYS A 31 -3.32 15.14 -0.83
N ASP A 32 -2.19 14.58 -1.29
CA ASP A 32 -1.69 14.82 -2.63
C ASP A 32 -2.49 13.99 -3.65
N PHE A 33 -3.04 12.83 -3.26
CA PHE A 33 -3.92 12.02 -4.11
C PHE A 33 -5.32 12.60 -4.27
N ILE A 34 -5.78 13.43 -3.32
CA ILE A 34 -7.10 14.09 -3.41
C ILE A 34 -7.14 15.10 -4.57
N GLY A 35 -5.99 15.64 -5.00
CA GLY A 35 -5.90 16.63 -6.09
C GLY A 35 -5.80 16.08 -7.51
N TYR A 36 -5.40 14.82 -7.70
CA TYR A 36 -5.21 14.20 -9.02
C TYR A 36 -6.41 13.34 -9.40
N ALA A 37 -7.49 14.01 -9.77
CA ALA A 37 -8.70 13.33 -10.19
C ALA A 37 -8.58 12.72 -11.59
N ASN A 38 -8.25 11.43 -11.62
CA ASN A 38 -9.13 10.42 -12.23
C ASN A 38 -10.06 9.85 -11.14
N ALA A 39 -10.64 10.77 -10.36
CA ALA A 39 -11.38 10.58 -9.11
C ALA A 39 -12.77 9.96 -9.26
N VAL A 40 -13.11 9.36 -10.40
CA VAL A 40 -14.46 8.82 -10.62
C VAL A 40 -14.75 7.62 -9.70
N GLU A 41 -13.74 6.88 -9.23
CA GLU A 41 -13.93 5.81 -8.23
C GLU A 41 -13.71 6.27 -6.77
N ILE A 42 -13.11 7.44 -6.54
CA ILE A 42 -12.80 7.94 -5.19
C ILE A 42 -13.95 8.79 -4.63
N VAL A 43 -14.77 9.39 -5.50
CA VAL A 43 -15.86 10.32 -5.12
C VAL A 43 -16.97 9.66 -4.31
N GLU A 44 -17.18 8.34 -4.37
CA GLU A 44 -18.14 7.66 -3.48
C GLU A 44 -17.65 7.53 -2.03
N CYS A 45 -16.38 7.82 -1.75
CA CYS A 45 -15.77 7.62 -0.43
C CYS A 45 -15.48 8.93 0.33
N SER A 46 -15.94 10.12 -0.07
CA SER A 46 -15.42 11.40 0.49
C SER A 46 -15.35 11.48 2.03
N ASP A 47 -16.37 11.04 2.77
CA ASP A 47 -16.33 11.04 4.25
C ASP A 47 -15.60 9.80 4.81
N ALA A 48 -15.84 8.63 4.22
CA ALA A 48 -15.19 7.37 4.62
C ALA A 48 -13.69 7.36 4.34
N LEU A 49 -13.22 8.09 3.34
CA LEU A 49 -11.82 8.26 2.94
C LEU A 49 -11.11 9.24 3.85
N MET A 50 -11.79 10.29 4.33
CA MET A 50 -11.25 11.21 5.33
C MET A 50 -11.15 10.53 6.70
N GLU A 51 -12.14 9.72 7.08
CA GLU A 51 -12.12 8.85 8.26
C GLU A 51 -11.06 7.75 8.10
N MET A 52 -11.02 7.06 6.96
CA MET A 52 -9.95 6.10 6.64
C MET A 52 -8.58 6.77 6.59
N ALA A 53 -8.43 8.02 6.12
CA ALA A 53 -7.13 8.70 6.15
C ALA A 53 -6.70 9.05 7.58
N ARG A 54 -7.66 9.25 8.49
CA ARG A 54 -7.39 9.34 9.93
C ARG A 54 -7.00 7.99 10.52
N GLU A 55 -7.61 6.88 10.08
CA GLU A 55 -7.35 5.53 10.59
C GLU A 55 -6.13 4.83 9.96
N LEU A 56 -5.92 4.96 8.66
CA LEU A 56 -4.85 4.37 7.83
C LEU A 56 -3.53 5.16 7.91
N GLY A 57 -3.54 6.34 8.53
CA GLY A 57 -2.40 7.24 8.60
C GLY A 57 -2.34 8.23 7.43
N THR A 58 -1.65 9.35 7.65
CA THR A 58 -1.66 10.50 6.73
C THR A 58 -0.91 10.31 5.40
N ALA A 59 -0.36 9.12 5.15
CA ALA A 59 0.49 8.83 3.99
C ALA A 59 0.32 7.39 3.48
N ILE A 60 0.39 7.23 2.16
CA ILE A 60 0.44 5.95 1.45
C ILE A 60 1.91 5.65 1.13
N ALA A 61 2.40 4.47 1.52
CA ALA A 61 3.75 4.02 1.17
C ALA A 61 3.74 3.27 -0.17
N SER A 62 4.51 3.75 -1.14
CA SER A 62 4.93 2.94 -2.29
C SER A 62 6.19 2.20 -1.91
N ILE A 63 6.12 0.87 -1.90
CA ILE A 63 7.24 0.02 -1.50
C ILE A 63 7.72 -0.84 -2.67
N LYS A 64 9.03 -1.07 -2.72
CA LYS A 64 9.64 -2.05 -3.60
C LYS A 64 10.20 -3.18 -2.73
N VAL A 65 9.75 -4.39 -3.00
CA VAL A 65 10.12 -5.58 -2.22
C VAL A 65 10.93 -6.51 -3.10
N HIS A 66 12.02 -7.02 -2.54
CA HIS A 66 12.77 -8.13 -3.09
C HIS A 66 12.49 -9.38 -2.24
N ALA A 67 12.14 -10.49 -2.89
CA ALA A 67 11.96 -11.78 -2.24
C ALA A 67 12.36 -12.90 -3.19
N VAL A 68 12.87 -14.00 -2.65
CA VAL A 68 13.39 -15.14 -3.41
C VAL A 68 12.45 -16.32 -3.24
N LYS A 69 11.93 -16.85 -4.33
CA LYS A 69 11.23 -18.13 -4.31
C LYS A 69 12.24 -19.24 -4.53
N ARG A 70 12.40 -20.12 -3.54
CA ARG A 70 13.16 -21.36 -3.74
C ARG A 70 12.23 -22.35 -4.41
N GLU A 71 12.50 -22.67 -5.66
CA GLU A 71 11.85 -23.80 -6.32
C GLU A 71 12.41 -25.11 -5.73
N PRO A 72 11.57 -26.13 -5.54
CA PRO A 72 12.01 -27.47 -5.15
C PRO A 72 12.81 -28.18 -6.25
#